data_AF-A0A5E4LXW8-F1
#
_entry.id   AF-A0A5E4LXW8-F1
#
_cell.length_a   1.000
_cell.length_b   1.000
_cell.length_c   1.000
_cell.angle_alpha   90.00
_cell.angle_beta   90.00
_cell.angle_gamma   90.00
#
_symmetry.space_group_name_H-M   'P 1'
#
loop_
_entity.id
_entity.type
_entity.pdbx_description
1 polymer ?
#
loop_
_entity_poly.entity_id
_entity_poly.type
_entity_poly.pdbx_seq_one_letter_code
_entity_poly.pdbx_strand_id
1 'polypeptide(L)'
;MIVLLAILNDIPIMTIAYDNVRISIKPERSEMIRLLGIATGLGLIGVVSTFVLLYIGMNVFELKTGPLQSLIYLKLSVAGHLLFFIARTRGHFWTVKPALRLFLAIVTTQMIATVITAQGILVPAIGWYHALFVWGYALVCFVVTDFAKGSIYKILEHRGLSLRSK
;
A
#
# COMPACT_ATOMS: atom_id res chain seq x y z
N MET A 1 -16.48 -8.81 -3.75
CA MET A 1 -15.05 -8.46 -3.90
C MET A 1 -14.56 -7.46 -2.84
N ILE A 2 -15.18 -6.28 -2.68
CA ILE A 2 -14.74 -5.28 -1.68
C ILE A 2 -14.85 -5.79 -0.23
N VAL A 3 -15.89 -6.58 0.08
CA VAL A 3 -16.04 -7.22 1.41
C VAL A 3 -14.85 -8.13 1.73
N LEU A 4 -14.44 -8.94 0.76
CA LEU A 4 -13.28 -9.83 0.91
C LEU A 4 -11.99 -9.02 1.15
N LEU A 5 -11.84 -7.89 0.45
CA LEU A 5 -10.73 -6.97 0.63
C LEU A 5 -10.71 -6.39 2.05
N ALA A 6 -11.87 -5.97 2.56
CA ALA A 6 -11.99 -5.44 3.92
C ALA A 6 -11.58 -6.49 4.97
N ILE A 7 -12.12 -7.71 4.89
CA ILE A 7 -11.83 -8.79 5.84
C ILE A 7 -10.34 -9.17 5.84
N LEU A 8 -9.72 -9.30 4.66
CA LEU A 8 -8.29 -9.63 4.56
C LEU A 8 -7.38 -8.52 5.07
N ASN A 9 -7.80 -7.26 4.95
CA ASN A 9 -7.03 -6.11 5.42
C ASN A 9 -7.11 -5.91 6.94
N ASP A 10 -8.18 -6.36 7.60
CA ASP A 10 -8.38 -6.15 9.04
C ASP A 10 -7.38 -6.95 9.90
N ILE A 11 -6.98 -8.15 9.45
CA ILE A 11 -6.01 -8.99 10.18
C ILE A 11 -4.68 -8.25 10.37
N PRO A 12 -4.03 -7.70 9.33
CA PRO A 12 -2.78 -6.97 9.51
C PRO A 12 -2.98 -5.64 10.23
N ILE A 13 -4.13 -4.98 10.08
CA ILE A 13 -4.45 -3.76 10.84
C ILE A 13 -4.42 -4.04 12.34
N MET A 14 -4.97 -5.16 12.81
CA MET A 14 -4.87 -5.54 14.23
C MET A 14 -3.43 -5.77 14.68
N THR A 15 -2.55 -6.27 13.81
CA THR A 15 -1.13 -6.48 14.16
C THR A 15 -0.33 -5.20 14.32
N ILE A 16 -0.84 -4.05 13.86
CA ILE A 16 -0.21 -2.72 14.04
C ILE A 16 -0.04 -2.40 15.53
N ALA A 17 -0.98 -2.84 16.38
CA ALA A 17 -0.89 -2.65 17.83
C ALA A 17 0.37 -3.30 18.46
N TYR A 18 0.99 -4.27 17.78
CA TYR A 18 2.18 -4.99 18.24
C TYR A 18 3.45 -4.62 17.48
N ASP A 19 3.41 -3.57 16.66
CA ASP A 19 4.53 -3.16 15.82
C ASP A 19 5.57 -2.34 16.60
N ASN A 20 6.83 -2.44 16.18
CA ASN A 20 7.95 -1.77 16.83
C ASN A 20 8.03 -0.32 16.38
N VAL A 21 7.50 0.61 17.18
CA VAL A 21 7.56 2.05 16.92
C VAL A 21 8.65 2.70 17.75
N ARG A 22 9.44 3.61 17.16
CA ARG A 22 10.35 4.48 17.94
C ARG A 22 9.53 5.54 18.66
N ILE A 23 9.60 5.52 19.99
CA ILE A 23 8.94 6.50 20.85
C ILE A 23 9.63 7.86 20.65
N SER A 24 8.85 8.91 20.43
CA SER A 24 9.36 10.30 20.48
C SER A 24 9.51 10.73 21.93
N ILE A 25 10.70 11.23 22.28
CA ILE A 25 11.02 11.73 23.64
C ILE A 25 10.40 13.12 23.88
N LYS A 26 10.02 13.83 22.82
CA LYS A 26 9.35 15.13 22.89
C LYS A 26 7.86 14.96 22.52
N PRO A 27 6.94 15.71 23.16
CA PRO A 27 5.53 15.66 22.82
C PRO A 27 5.35 16.07 21.36
N GLU A 28 4.97 15.11 20.52
CA GLU A 28 4.61 15.40 19.14
C GLU A 28 3.24 16.04 19.12
N ARG A 29 3.17 17.33 18.78
CA ARG A 29 1.90 17.91 18.37
C ARG A 29 1.55 17.29 17.03
N SER A 30 0.36 16.67 16.95
CA SER A 30 -0.15 16.14 15.69
C SER A 30 -0.39 17.30 14.73
N GLU A 31 0.59 17.59 13.88
CA GLU A 31 0.41 18.50 12.75
C GLU A 31 -0.50 17.79 11.74
N MET A 32 -1.81 17.78 12.03
CA MET A 32 -2.80 17.07 11.21
C MET A 32 -2.76 17.53 9.74
N ILE A 33 -2.45 18.80 9.49
CA ILE A 33 -2.26 19.34 8.14
C ILE A 33 -1.09 18.66 7.42
N ARG A 34 0.03 18.44 8.13
CA ARG A 34 1.20 17.75 7.57
C ARG A 34 0.88 16.28 7.29
N LEU A 35 0.27 15.59 8.25
CA LEU A 35 -0.15 14.20 8.10
C LEU A 35 -1.13 14.03 6.93
N LEU A 36 -2.12 14.93 6.83
CA LEU A 36 -3.09 14.93 5.74
C LEU A 36 -2.44 15.21 4.38
N GLY A 37 -1.48 16.13 4.32
CA GLY A 37 -0.72 16.42 3.11
C GLY A 37 0.07 15.21 2.60
N ILE A 38 0.75 14.50 3.52
CA ILE A 38 1.47 13.27 3.18
C ILE A 38 0.49 12.16 2.76
N ALA A 39 -0.58 11.94 3.52
CA ALA A 39 -1.59 10.92 3.21
C ALA A 39 -2.25 11.17 1.85
N THR A 40 -2.61 12.42 1.56
CA THR A 40 -3.18 12.83 0.27
C THR A 40 -2.20 12.59 -0.88
N GLY A 41 -0.93 12.97 -0.70
CA GLY A 41 0.10 12.77 -1.73
C GLY A 41 0.35 11.30 -2.05
N LEU A 42 0.48 10.46 -1.02
CA LEU A 42 0.66 9.02 -1.19
C LEU A 42 -0.60 8.37 -1.80
N GLY A 43 -1.79 8.80 -1.36
CA GLY A 43 -3.06 8.35 -1.91
C GLY A 43 -3.19 8.66 -3.40
N LEU A 44 -2.82 9.87 -3.83
CA LEU A 44 -2.88 10.27 -5.23
C LEU A 44 -1.96 9.43 -6.11
N ILE A 45 -0.74 9.15 -5.63
CA ILE A 45 0.20 8.23 -6.33
C ILE A 45 -0.43 6.83 -6.46
N GLY A 46 -1.06 6.34 -5.40
CA GLY A 46 -1.76 5.05 -5.40
C GLY A 46 -2.93 5.00 -6.39
N VAL A 47 -3.71 6.08 -6.49
CA VAL A 47 -4.81 6.22 -7.44
C VAL A 47 -4.28 6.19 -8.87
N VAL A 48 -3.30 7.03 -9.20
CA VAL A 48 -2.69 7.07 -10.53
C VAL A 48 -2.12 5.70 -10.92
N SER A 49 -1.40 5.04 -10.01
CA SER A 49 -0.90 3.67 -10.21
C SER A 49 -2.03 2.68 -10.51
N THR A 50 -3.15 2.79 -9.82
CA THR A 50 -4.29 1.87 -10.03
C THR A 50 -4.94 2.10 -11.39
N PHE A 51 -5.08 3.36 -11.83
CA PHE A 51 -5.60 3.68 -13.17
C PHE A 51 -4.66 3.23 -14.29
N VAL A 52 -3.33 3.36 -14.11
CA VAL A 52 -2.35 2.83 -15.07
C VAL A 52 -2.49 1.32 -15.20
N LEU A 53 -2.63 0.60 -14.08
CA LEU A 53 -2.84 -0.84 -14.12
C LEU A 53 -4.18 -1.22 -14.77
N LEU A 54 -5.25 -0.46 -14.49
CA LEU A 54 -6.54 -0.64 -15.13
C LEU A 54 -6.43 -0.50 -16.66
N TYR A 55 -5.72 0.54 -17.12
CA TYR A 55 -5.46 0.77 -18.53
C TYR A 55 -4.72 -0.41 -19.17
N ILE A 56 -3.69 -0.94 -18.50
CA ILE A 56 -2.96 -2.14 -18.96
C ILE A 56 -3.89 -3.36 -18.99
N GLY A 57 -4.69 -3.57 -17.95
CA GLY A 57 -5.65 -4.67 -17.88
C GLY A 57 -6.69 -4.66 -19.00
N MET A 58 -7.15 -3.47 -19.40
CA MET A 58 -8.15 -3.30 -20.45
C MET A 58 -7.55 -3.35 -21.86
N ASN A 59 -6.42 -2.66 -22.11
CA ASN A 59 -5.91 -2.46 -23.47
C ASN A 59 -4.78 -3.41 -23.87
N VAL A 60 -4.02 -3.95 -22.90
CA VAL A 60 -2.89 -4.86 -23.19
C VAL A 60 -3.31 -6.31 -22.99
N PHE A 61 -4.01 -6.60 -21.89
CA PHE A 61 -4.47 -7.95 -21.57
C PHE A 61 -5.89 -8.25 -22.04
N GLU A 62 -6.60 -7.25 -22.58
CA GLU A 62 -7.98 -7.37 -23.10
C GLU A 62 -8.92 -8.15 -22.16
N LEU A 63 -8.76 -7.93 -20.85
CA LEU A 63 -9.48 -8.70 -19.85
C LEU A 63 -10.96 -8.31 -19.83
N LYS A 64 -11.83 -9.33 -19.81
CA LYS A 64 -13.26 -9.16 -19.55
C LYS A 64 -13.50 -8.55 -18.16
N THR A 65 -14.69 -7.98 -17.96
CA THR A 65 -15.08 -7.29 -16.72
C THR A 65 -14.82 -8.10 -15.45
N GLY A 66 -15.08 -9.42 -15.46
CA GLY A 66 -14.83 -10.29 -14.32
C GLY A 66 -13.35 -10.37 -13.91
N PRO A 67 -12.46 -10.92 -14.76
CA PRO A 67 -11.02 -10.98 -14.48
C PRO A 67 -10.39 -9.61 -14.21
N LEU A 68 -10.87 -8.55 -14.86
CA LEU A 68 -10.41 -7.18 -14.62
C LEU A 68 -10.70 -6.72 -13.19
N GLN A 69 -11.90 -7.01 -12.65
CA GLN A 69 -12.22 -6.70 -11.26
C GLN A 69 -11.29 -7.44 -10.29
N SER A 70 -11.01 -8.72 -10.54
CA SER A 70 -10.07 -9.52 -9.74
C SER A 70 -8.64 -9.00 -9.80
N LEU A 71 -8.21 -8.50 -10.95
CA LEU A 71 -6.90 -7.86 -11.12
C LEU A 71 -6.79 -6.59 -10.26
N ILE A 72 -7.80 -5.72 -10.31
CA ILE A 72 -7.84 -4.50 -9.50
C ILE A 72 -7.94 -4.83 -8.01
N TYR A 73 -8.75 -5.83 -7.64
CA TYR A 73 -8.83 -6.32 -6.28
C TYR A 73 -7.46 -6.76 -5.75
N LEU A 74 -6.71 -7.56 -6.52
CA LEU A 74 -5.39 -8.04 -6.12
C LEU A 74 -4.42 -6.86 -5.94
N LYS A 75 -4.44 -5.90 -6.88
CA LYS A 75 -3.62 -4.67 -6.77
C LYS A 75 -3.94 -3.89 -5.51
N LEU A 76 -5.21 -3.65 -5.21
CA LEU A 76 -5.62 -2.88 -4.04
C LEU A 76 -5.25 -3.59 -2.74
N SER A 77 -5.40 -4.92 -2.70
CA SER A 77 -4.99 -5.71 -1.53
C SER A 77 -3.48 -5.62 -1.30
N VAL A 78 -2.66 -5.95 -2.30
CA VAL A 78 -1.19 -5.93 -2.20
C VAL A 78 -0.68 -4.52 -1.94
N ALA A 79 -1.16 -3.53 -2.70
CA ALA A 79 -0.70 -2.14 -2.56
C ALA A 79 -1.08 -1.53 -1.20
N GLY A 80 -2.25 -1.85 -0.65
CA GLY A 80 -2.64 -1.38 0.69
C GLY A 80 -1.65 -1.87 1.75
N HIS A 81 -1.29 -3.15 1.70
CA HIS A 81 -0.34 -3.76 2.62
C HIS A 81 1.09 -3.22 2.45
N LEU A 82 1.51 -3.00 1.21
CA LEU A 82 2.80 -2.37 0.92
C LEU A 82 2.85 -0.91 1.38
N LEU A 83 1.76 -0.16 1.22
CA LEU A 83 1.68 1.23 1.66
C LEU A 83 1.80 1.36 3.19
N PHE A 84 1.34 0.38 3.96
CA PHE A 84 1.55 0.38 5.42
C PHE A 84 3.04 0.39 5.79
N PHE A 85 3.88 -0.39 5.11
CA PHE A 85 5.33 -0.38 5.35
C PHE A 85 5.95 1.00 5.07
N ILE A 86 5.46 1.69 4.02
CA ILE A 86 5.89 3.05 3.70
C ILE A 86 5.39 4.04 4.76
N ALA A 87 4.12 3.96 5.15
CA ALA A 87 3.47 4.94 6.01
C ALA A 87 4.00 4.91 7.46
N ARG A 88 4.54 3.78 7.91
CA ARG A 88 5.02 3.61 9.29
C ARG A 88 6.24 4.46 9.64
N THR A 89 7.15 4.69 8.71
CA THR A 89 8.41 5.40 8.98
C THR A 89 8.35 6.83 8.47
N ARG A 90 9.16 7.74 9.02
CA ARG A 90 9.38 9.06 8.39
C ARG A 90 10.41 9.01 7.26
N GLY A 91 11.43 8.17 7.40
CA GLY A 91 12.41 7.86 6.34
C GLY A 91 11.92 6.78 5.38
N HIS A 92 12.84 6.30 4.51
CA HIS A 92 12.60 5.16 3.62
C HIS A 92 12.17 3.93 4.45
N PHE A 93 11.37 3.04 3.87
CA PHE A 93 10.83 1.87 4.57
C PHE A 93 11.91 0.98 5.23
N TRP A 94 13.14 0.99 4.71
CA TRP A 94 14.28 0.23 5.25
C TRP A 94 14.89 0.81 6.54
N THR A 95 14.49 2.01 6.95
CA THR A 95 15.07 2.71 8.12
C THR A 95 14.71 2.02 9.44
N VAL A 96 13.52 1.42 9.51
CA VAL A 96 13.04 0.71 10.72
C VAL A 96 12.52 -0.65 10.29
N LYS A 97 13.19 -1.71 10.75
CA LYS A 97 12.81 -3.09 10.45
C LYS A 97 11.41 -3.37 11.03
N PRO A 98 10.49 -3.93 10.23
CA PRO A 98 9.17 -4.30 10.73
C PRO A 98 9.25 -5.35 11.83
N ALA A 99 8.30 -5.29 12.78
CA ALA A 99 8.09 -6.42 13.67
C ALA A 99 7.80 -7.66 12.83
N LEU A 100 8.44 -8.78 13.17
CA LEU A 100 8.31 -10.03 12.43
C LEU A 100 6.84 -10.49 12.34
N ARG A 101 6.04 -10.23 13.40
CA ARG A 101 4.60 -10.52 13.43
C ARG A 101 3.82 -9.77 12.35
N LEU A 102 4.08 -8.47 12.17
CA LEU A 102 3.42 -7.66 11.15
C LEU A 102 3.82 -8.13 9.75
N PHE A 103 5.10 -8.41 9.53
CA PHE A 103 5.58 -8.94 8.26
C PHE A 103 4.93 -10.29 7.91
N LEU A 104 4.90 -11.22 8.85
CA LEU A 104 4.28 -12.54 8.66
C LEU A 104 2.78 -12.42 8.41
N ALA A 105 2.06 -11.56 9.13
CA ALA A 105 0.64 -11.33 8.91
C ALA A 105 0.37 -10.82 7.49
N ILE A 106 1.15 -9.84 7.02
CA ILE A 106 1.00 -9.27 5.68
C ILE A 106 1.33 -10.30 4.59
N VAL A 107 2.42 -11.05 4.74
CA VAL A 107 2.83 -12.05 3.74
C VAL A 107 1.81 -13.19 3.66
N THR A 108 1.32 -13.67 4.80
CA THR A 108 0.35 -14.77 4.84
C THR A 108 -1.00 -14.34 4.25
N THR A 109 -1.54 -13.18 4.62
CA THR A 109 -2.80 -12.69 4.05
C THR A 109 -2.68 -12.45 2.54
N GLN A 110 -1.54 -11.96 2.07
CA GLN A 110 -1.34 -11.72 0.64
C GLN A 110 -1.12 -12.98 -0.17
N MET A 111 -0.46 -14.00 0.37
CA MET A 111 -0.38 -15.31 -0.28
C MET A 111 -1.78 -15.91 -0.45
N ILE A 112 -2.62 -15.83 0.60
CA ILE A 112 -4.01 -16.29 0.54
C ILE A 112 -4.80 -15.51 -0.51
N ALA A 113 -4.75 -14.17 -0.49
CA ALA A 113 -5.44 -13.33 -1.47
C ALA A 113 -5.01 -13.64 -2.91
N THR A 114 -3.71 -13.85 -3.12
CA THR A 114 -3.14 -14.21 -4.43
C THR A 114 -3.67 -15.56 -4.90
N VAL A 115 -3.67 -16.59 -4.05
CA VAL A 115 -4.21 -17.92 -4.39
C VAL A 115 -5.71 -17.84 -4.74
N ILE A 116 -6.49 -17.13 -3.94
CA ILE A 116 -7.94 -16.94 -4.16
C ILE A 116 -8.19 -16.31 -5.54
N THR A 117 -7.46 -15.25 -5.89
CA THR A 117 -7.62 -14.56 -7.18
C THR A 117 -7.07 -15.34 -8.38
N ALA A 118 -5.96 -16.07 -8.19
CA ALA A 118 -5.33 -16.85 -9.24
C ALA A 118 -6.18 -18.07 -9.62
N GLN A 119 -6.77 -18.75 -8.63
CA GLN A 119 -7.62 -19.92 -8.81
C GLN A 119 -9.09 -19.57 -9.07
N GLY A 120 -9.51 -18.34 -8.77
CA GLY A 120 -10.89 -17.91 -8.94
C GLY A 120 -11.85 -18.43 -7.88
N ILE A 121 -11.37 -18.64 -6.66
CA ILE A 121 -12.21 -19.00 -5.51
C ILE A 121 -12.93 -17.71 -5.07
N LEU A 122 -14.26 -17.68 -5.02
CA LEU A 122 -15.09 -16.51 -4.64
C LEU A 122 -15.02 -15.27 -5.58
N VAL A 123 -14.05 -15.20 -6.49
CA VAL A 123 -13.87 -14.11 -7.45
C VAL A 123 -13.51 -14.67 -8.83
N PRO A 124 -13.79 -13.97 -9.94
CA PRO A 124 -13.39 -14.46 -11.27
C PRO A 124 -11.89 -14.77 -11.36
N ALA A 125 -11.52 -15.91 -11.94
CA ALA A 125 -10.13 -16.31 -12.08
C ALA A 125 -9.37 -15.36 -13.02
N ILE A 126 -8.20 -14.88 -12.59
CA ILE A 126 -7.28 -14.10 -13.45
C ILE A 126 -6.12 -14.93 -13.99
N GLY A 127 -5.82 -16.06 -13.32
CA GLY A 127 -4.66 -16.90 -13.61
C GLY A 127 -3.36 -16.39 -12.98
N TRP A 128 -2.41 -17.30 -12.80
CA TRP A 128 -1.13 -17.03 -12.14
C TRP A 128 -0.26 -16.00 -12.86
N TYR A 129 -0.31 -15.96 -14.19
CA TYR A 129 0.46 -15.01 -14.98
C TYR A 129 0.11 -13.55 -14.65
N HIS A 130 -1.19 -13.21 -14.68
CA HIS A 130 -1.66 -11.88 -14.34
C HIS A 130 -1.45 -11.57 -12.84
N ALA A 131 -1.61 -12.56 -11.96
CA ALA A 131 -1.37 -12.38 -10.54
C ALA A 131 0.09 -12.01 -10.22
N LEU A 132 1.05 -12.70 -10.84
CA LEU A 132 2.47 -12.40 -10.70
C LEU A 132 2.84 -11.05 -11.32
N PHE A 133 2.22 -10.70 -12.46
CA PHE A 133 2.38 -9.38 -13.07
C PHE A 133 1.93 -8.26 -12.11
N VAL A 134 0.77 -8.42 -11.46
CA VAL A 134 0.28 -7.46 -10.45
C VAL A 134 1.26 -7.32 -9.29
N TRP A 135 1.84 -8.42 -8.82
CA TRP A 135 2.88 -8.39 -7.78
C TRP A 135 4.11 -7.60 -8.21
N GLY A 136 4.65 -7.89 -9.40
CA GLY A 136 5.79 -7.15 -9.96
C GLY A 136 5.49 -5.66 -10.09
N TYR A 137 4.32 -5.33 -10.65
CA TYR A 137 3.86 -3.96 -10.78
C TYR A 137 3.70 -3.27 -9.42
N ALA A 138 3.10 -3.93 -8.43
CA ALA A 138 2.91 -3.39 -7.09
C ALA A 138 4.24 -3.13 -6.36
N LEU A 139 5.23 -4.02 -6.52
CA LEU A 139 6.57 -3.85 -5.96
C LEU A 139 7.32 -2.67 -6.58
N VAL A 140 7.23 -2.50 -7.90
CA VAL A 140 7.80 -1.33 -8.60
C VAL A 140 7.14 -0.05 -8.09
N CYS A 141 5.81 -0.02 -8.04
CA CYS A 141 5.08 1.14 -7.53
C CYS A 141 5.42 1.43 -6.06
N PHE A 142 5.59 0.40 -5.23
CA PHE A 142 6.00 0.55 -3.83
C PHE A 142 7.35 1.28 -3.71
N VAL A 143 8.36 0.88 -4.50
CA VAL A 143 9.65 1.56 -4.52
C VAL A 143 9.50 3.02 -4.98
N VAL A 144 8.74 3.26 -6.06
CA VAL A 144 8.47 4.62 -6.56
C VAL A 144 7.78 5.48 -5.51
N THR A 145 6.78 4.94 -4.81
CA THR A 145 6.04 5.65 -3.75
C THR A 145 6.95 5.96 -2.55
N ASP A 146 7.86 5.06 -2.17
CA ASP A 146 8.79 5.31 -1.06
C ASP A 146 9.77 6.46 -1.39
N PHE A 147 10.27 6.53 -2.62
CA PHE A 147 11.07 7.68 -3.07
C PHE A 147 10.25 8.97 -3.15
N ALA A 148 9.04 8.90 -3.71
CA ALA A 148 8.15 10.06 -3.85
C ALA A 148 7.75 10.64 -2.48
N LYS A 149 7.58 9.79 -1.47
CA LYS A 149 7.37 10.20 -0.08
C LYS A 149 8.47 11.15 0.39
N GLY A 150 9.74 10.84 0.15
CA GLY A 150 10.85 11.69 0.53
C GLY A 150 10.73 13.11 -0.06
N SER A 151 10.32 13.21 -1.33
CA SER A 151 10.07 14.49 -1.99
C SER A 151 8.87 15.24 -1.40
N ILE A 152 7.76 14.53 -1.11
CA ILE A 152 6.58 15.12 -0.47
C ILE A 152 6.94 15.71 0.89
N TYR A 153 7.70 14.98 1.70
CA TYR A 153 8.20 15.48 2.99
C TYR A 153 9.04 16.75 2.83
N LYS A 154 9.98 16.79 1.88
CA LYS A 154 10.80 17.99 1.61
C LYS A 154 9.98 19.20 1.18
N ILE A 155 8.97 19.00 0.33
CA ILE A 155 8.09 20.08 -0.15
C ILE A 155 7.24 20.65 0.99
N LEU A 156 6.69 19.77 1.84
CA LEU A 156 5.91 20.19 3.01
C LEU A 156 6.76 20.94 4.03
N GLU A 157 8.01 20.50 4.24
CA GLU A 157 8.97 21.20 5.10
C GLU A 157 9.38 22.58 4.54
N HIS A 158 9.57 22.70 3.22
CA HIS A 158 9.89 23.98 2.56
C HIS A 158 8.75 24.99 2.59
N ARG A 159 7.49 24.54 2.57
CA ARG A 159 6.31 25.43 2.65
C ARG A 159 6.06 26.01 4.05
N GLY A 160 7.00 25.85 4.99
CA GLY A 160 6.89 26.44 6.33
C GLY A 160 5.84 25.77 7.22
N LEU A 161 5.32 24.59 6.84
CA LEU A 161 4.48 23.77 7.72
C LEU A 161 5.30 23.07 8.80
N SER A 162 6.62 23.27 8.82
CA SER A 162 7.44 23.14 10.01
C SER A 162 7.38 24.46 10.77
N LEU A 163 6.40 24.60 11.67
CA LEU A 163 6.56 25.57 12.76
C LEU A 163 7.61 24.98 13.70
N ARG A 164 8.86 25.31 13.37
CA ARG A 164 10.03 25.28 14.23
C ARG A 164 9.60 25.44 15.69
N SER A 165 9.57 24.34 16.43
CA SER A 165 9.67 24.41 17.88
C SER A 165 11.04 25.01 18.17
N LYS A 166 11.06 26.33 18.35
CA LYS A 166 11.89 26.89 19.41
C LYS A 166 11.34 26.42 20.76
#